data_AF-A0A0F9VE42-F1
#
_entry.id   AF-A0A0F9VE42-F1
#
_cell.length_a   1.000
_cell.length_b   1.000
_cell.length_c   1.000
_cell.angle_alpha   90.00
_cell.angle_beta   90.00
_cell.angle_gamma   90.00
#
_symmetry.space_group_name_H-M   'P 1'
#
loop_
_entity.id
_entity.type
_entity.pdbx_description
1 polymer ?
#
loop_
_entity_poly.entity_id
_entity_poly.type
_entity_poly.pdbx_seq_one_letter_code
_entity_poly.pdbx_strand_id
1 'polypeptide(L)'
;MKVTPAIEAAGYGRSGDIGGLPRQTYYTPDGRTIRAIPSLREYVRKKDGKVVETGTRDANFDKGWLPVMPTDLKPHCPHCGEWHDNQEEVDACALEIKKRTAWGVRLAKKVRKQESDDITSLKEEVAELKEMLEKALEVKSEKT
;
A
#
# COMPACT_ATOMS: atom_id res chain seq x y z
N MET A 1 25.18 -32.12 28.05
CA MET A 1 25.19 -30.68 28.35
C MET A 1 23.81 -30.29 28.85
N LYS A 2 23.73 -29.65 30.02
CA LYS A 2 22.45 -29.24 30.62
C LYS A 2 21.90 -28.06 29.83
N VAL A 3 20.74 -28.24 29.21
CA VAL A 3 20.04 -27.19 28.47
C VAL A 3 19.35 -26.28 29.48
N THR A 4 19.65 -24.99 29.47
CA THR A 4 19.05 -23.98 30.33
C THR A 4 17.61 -23.70 29.87
N PRO A 5 16.61 -23.59 30.79
CA PRO A 5 15.19 -23.48 30.43
C PRO A 5 14.78 -22.15 29.76
N ALA A 6 15.67 -21.17 29.68
CA ALA A 6 15.32 -19.82 29.25
C ALA A 6 15.12 -19.66 27.73
N ILE A 7 15.63 -20.60 26.91
CA ILE A 7 15.58 -20.47 25.43
C ILE A 7 14.19 -20.86 24.88
N GLU A 8 13.41 -21.68 25.60
CA GLU A 8 12.05 -22.05 25.17
C GLU A 8 11.02 -20.94 25.39
N ALA A 9 11.26 -20.01 26.33
CA ALA A 9 10.34 -18.90 26.61
C ALA A 9 10.39 -17.77 25.55
N ALA A 10 11.40 -17.77 24.67
CA ALA A 10 11.64 -16.72 23.71
C ALA A 10 11.52 -17.18 22.24
N GLY A 11 10.74 -18.21 21.91
CA GLY A 11 10.36 -18.52 20.51
C GLY A 11 11.50 -18.85 19.51
N TYR A 12 12.78 -18.82 19.93
CA TYR A 12 13.95 -19.16 19.13
C TYR A 12 14.21 -20.67 19.22
N GLY A 13 13.26 -21.48 18.73
CA GLY A 13 13.36 -22.92 19.02
C GLY A 13 12.40 -23.85 18.30
N ARG A 14 12.18 -23.68 16.99
CA ARG A 14 11.90 -24.84 16.11
C ARG A 14 12.60 -24.62 14.78
N SER A 15 13.78 -25.23 14.69
CA SER A 15 14.42 -25.77 13.48
C SER A 15 13.82 -25.30 12.15
N GLY A 16 14.63 -24.58 11.38
CA GLY A 16 14.61 -24.73 9.93
C GLY A 16 15.11 -26.14 9.63
N ASP A 17 14.17 -27.09 9.57
CA ASP A 17 14.47 -28.48 9.25
C ASP A 17 15.10 -28.54 7.84
N ILE A 18 16.41 -28.74 7.80
CA ILE A 18 17.25 -29.06 6.62
C ILE A 18 17.51 -27.87 5.65
N GLY A 19 18.59 -27.11 5.90
CA GLY A 19 19.28 -26.29 4.88
C GLY A 19 18.61 -24.97 4.43
N GLY A 20 17.50 -24.56 5.04
CA GLY A 20 16.78 -23.33 4.68
C GLY A 20 17.20 -22.07 5.45
N LEU A 21 16.87 -20.89 4.91
CA LEU A 21 17.06 -19.59 5.58
C LEU A 21 16.37 -19.58 6.97
N PRO A 22 16.99 -18.96 8.00
CA PRO A 22 16.44 -18.94 9.35
C PRO A 22 15.08 -18.23 9.36
N ARG A 23 14.04 -18.96 9.74
CA ARG A 23 12.68 -18.42 9.92
C ARG A 23 12.38 -18.25 11.39
N GLN A 24 11.83 -17.11 11.74
CA GLN A 24 11.29 -16.80 13.06
C GLN A 24 9.76 -16.97 13.04
N THR A 25 9.21 -17.35 14.19
CA THR A 25 7.77 -17.37 14.41
C THR A 25 7.33 -16.00 14.91
N TYR A 26 6.28 -15.48 14.29
CA TYR A 26 5.60 -14.25 14.65
C TYR A 26 4.11 -14.52 14.85
N TYR A 27 3.44 -13.60 15.52
CA TYR A 27 2.01 -13.65 15.78
C TYR A 27 1.37 -12.36 15.30
N THR A 28 0.24 -12.44 14.61
CA THR A 28 -0.54 -11.26 14.26
C THR A 28 -1.44 -10.83 15.42
N PRO A 29 -1.90 -9.57 15.45
CA PRO A 29 -2.83 -9.09 16.48
C PRO A 29 -4.14 -9.87 16.59
N ASP A 30 -4.58 -10.55 15.53
CA ASP A 30 -5.75 -11.44 15.53
C ASP A 30 -5.44 -12.90 15.90
N GLY A 31 -4.21 -13.21 16.33
CA GLY A 31 -3.82 -14.53 16.85
C GLY A 31 -3.33 -15.54 15.80
N ARG A 32 -3.17 -15.15 14.54
CA ARG A 32 -2.57 -16.05 13.53
C ARG A 32 -1.07 -16.19 13.77
N THR A 33 -0.56 -17.38 13.51
CA THR A 33 0.89 -17.67 13.61
C THR A 33 1.51 -17.59 12.22
N ILE A 34 2.62 -16.87 12.10
CA ILE A 34 3.36 -16.68 10.84
C ILE A 34 4.80 -17.14 11.04
N ARG A 35 5.31 -18.02 10.16
CA ARG A 35 6.74 -18.37 10.09
C ARG A 35 7.38 -17.67 8.90
N ALA A 36 8.16 -16.63 9.16
CA ALA A 36 8.78 -15.80 8.13
C ALA A 36 10.27 -15.56 8.43
N ILE A 37 11.01 -15.12 7.42
CA ILE A 37 12.39 -14.67 7.59
C ILE A 37 12.36 -13.26 8.20
N PRO A 38 13.17 -12.96 9.23
CA PRO A 38 13.31 -11.60 9.74
C PRO A 38 13.66 -10.60 8.65
N SER A 39 12.90 -9.51 8.58
CA SER A 39 13.09 -8.44 7.61
C SER A 39 13.92 -7.32 8.23
N LEU A 40 15.21 -7.61 8.45
CA LEU A 40 16.11 -6.66 9.10
C LEU A 40 16.32 -5.41 8.23
N ARG A 41 16.06 -4.24 8.79
CA ARG A 41 16.29 -2.92 8.21
C ARG A 41 17.12 -2.06 9.15
N GLU A 42 18.03 -1.29 8.58
CA GLU A 42 18.73 -0.25 9.32
C GLU A 42 17.79 0.91 9.62
N TYR A 43 17.92 1.50 10.80
CA TYR A 43 17.22 2.72 11.17
C TYR A 43 18.20 3.74 11.72
N VAL A 44 17.87 5.00 11.48
CA VAL A 44 18.59 6.17 12.00
C VAL A 44 17.58 7.09 12.63
N ARG A 45 17.64 7.26 13.95
CA ARG A 45 16.83 8.23 14.67
C ARG A 45 17.61 9.52 14.78
N LYS A 46 17.02 10.61 14.28
CA LYS A 46 17.56 11.96 14.42
C LYS A 46 16.70 12.78 15.38
N LYS A 47 17.34 13.58 16.21
CA LYS A 47 16.69 14.61 17.04
C LYS A 47 17.47 15.92 16.84
N ASP A 48 16.76 16.99 16.51
CA ASP A 48 17.35 18.30 16.24
C ASP A 48 18.47 18.27 15.17
N GLY A 49 18.25 17.49 14.11
CA GLY A 49 19.21 17.33 13.01
C GLY A 49 20.42 16.44 13.31
N LYS A 50 20.64 16.05 14.57
CA LYS A 50 21.72 15.15 14.98
C LYS A 50 21.25 13.71 15.07
N VAL A 51 22.08 12.78 14.62
CA VAL A 51 21.85 11.34 14.80
C VAL A 51 21.99 11.02 16.29
N VAL A 52 20.93 10.53 16.90
CA VAL A 52 20.88 10.15 18.32
C VAL A 52 20.92 8.63 18.53
N GLU A 53 20.51 7.86 17.52
CA GLU A 53 20.47 6.40 17.59
C GLU A 53 20.54 5.80 16.19
N THR A 54 21.31 4.72 16.04
CA THR A 54 21.35 3.91 14.82
C THR A 54 21.35 2.45 15.20
N GLY A 55 20.68 1.61 14.43
CA GLY A 55 20.69 0.17 14.66
C GLY A 55 19.93 -0.59 13.59
N THR A 56 19.70 -1.87 13.87
CA THR A 56 18.96 -2.77 12.99
C THR A 56 17.66 -3.16 13.67
N ARG A 57 16.54 -3.09 12.95
CA ARG A 57 15.22 -3.50 13.43
C ARG A 57 14.55 -4.44 12.43
N ASP A 58 13.75 -5.38 12.93
CA ASP A 58 12.96 -6.24 12.06
C ASP A 58 11.68 -5.52 11.62
N ALA A 59 11.58 -5.21 10.33
CA ALA A 59 10.43 -4.56 9.72
C ALA A 59 9.16 -5.42 9.72
N ASN A 60 9.24 -6.71 10.09
CA ASN A 60 8.04 -7.48 10.37
C ASN A 60 7.28 -6.94 11.59
N PHE A 61 7.98 -6.33 12.56
CA PHE A 61 7.33 -5.64 13.67
C PHE A 61 6.63 -4.33 13.23
N ASP A 62 7.13 -3.68 12.18
CA ASP A 62 6.46 -2.51 11.60
C ASP A 62 5.12 -2.89 10.93
N LYS A 63 4.92 -4.16 10.55
CA LYS A 63 3.64 -4.70 10.04
C LYS A 63 2.66 -5.06 11.16
N GLY A 64 2.99 -4.75 12.41
CA GLY A 64 2.18 -5.11 13.58
C GLY A 64 2.32 -6.57 14.01
N TRP A 65 3.25 -7.34 13.45
CA TRP A 65 3.51 -8.69 13.94
C TRP A 65 4.21 -8.64 15.30
N LEU A 66 4.02 -9.67 16.10
CA LEU A 66 4.44 -9.76 17.49
C LEU A 66 5.37 -10.95 17.69
N PRO A 67 6.37 -10.85 18.57
CA PRO A 67 7.26 -11.97 18.89
C PRO A 67 6.58 -13.01 19.79
N VAL A 68 5.48 -12.65 20.45
CA VAL A 68 4.72 -13.49 21.39
C VAL A 68 3.22 -13.42 21.04
N MET A 69 2.50 -14.52 21.24
CA MET A 69 1.06 -14.59 20.99
C MET A 69 0.33 -13.54 21.86
N PRO A 70 -0.48 -12.66 21.27
CA PRO A 70 -1.29 -11.72 22.03
C PRO A 70 -2.37 -12.45 22.83
N THR A 71 -2.66 -11.96 24.03
CA THR A 71 -3.79 -12.44 24.85
C THR A 71 -5.11 -11.79 24.42
N ASP A 72 -5.05 -10.50 24.11
CA ASP A 72 -6.21 -9.73 23.63
C ASP A 72 -6.14 -9.64 22.11
N LEU A 73 -7.08 -10.31 21.45
CA LEU A 73 -7.10 -10.40 19.99
C LEU A 73 -7.83 -9.19 19.39
N LYS A 74 -7.17 -8.57 18.41
CA LYS A 74 -7.72 -7.45 17.64
C LYS A 74 -8.46 -7.96 16.41
N PRO A 75 -9.66 -7.46 16.10
CA PRO A 75 -10.34 -7.80 14.85
C PRO A 75 -9.55 -7.29 13.63
N HIS A 76 -9.38 -8.16 12.64
CA HIS A 76 -8.81 -7.82 11.35
C HIS A 76 -9.89 -7.22 10.43
N CYS A 77 -9.63 -6.04 9.87
CA CYS A 77 -10.53 -5.38 8.96
C CYS A 77 -10.28 -5.84 7.50
N PRO A 78 -11.27 -6.46 6.84
CA PRO A 78 -11.13 -6.91 5.46
C PRO A 78 -11.10 -5.75 4.45
N HIS A 79 -11.42 -4.52 4.88
CA HIS A 79 -11.50 -3.35 3.99
C HIS A 79 -10.18 -2.60 3.87
N CYS A 80 -9.45 -2.41 4.98
CA CYS A 80 -8.14 -1.75 4.99
C CYS A 80 -6.96 -2.74 5.07
N GLY A 81 -7.20 -3.99 5.47
CA GLY A 81 -6.14 -4.99 5.68
C GLY A 81 -5.37 -4.86 7.01
N GLU A 82 -5.80 -3.94 7.87
CA GLU A 82 -5.20 -3.66 9.18
C GLU A 82 -6.06 -4.23 10.32
N TRP A 83 -5.52 -4.18 11.54
CA TRP A 83 -6.23 -4.55 12.77
C TRP A 83 -6.75 -3.33 13.50
N HIS A 84 -7.98 -3.41 13.99
CA HIS A 84 -8.63 -2.36 14.78
C HIS A 84 -8.78 -2.79 16.24
N ASP A 85 -9.06 -1.85 17.14
CA ASP A 85 -9.19 -2.19 18.56
C ASP A 85 -10.51 -2.92 18.86
N ASN A 86 -11.56 -2.68 18.08
CA ASN A 86 -12.87 -3.29 18.25
C ASN A 86 -13.66 -3.35 16.93
N GLN A 87 -14.82 -4.03 16.95
CA GLN A 87 -15.66 -4.20 15.78
C GLN A 87 -16.31 -2.88 15.30
N GLU A 88 -16.61 -1.95 16.21
CA GLU A 88 -17.20 -0.65 15.85
C GLU A 88 -16.24 0.16 14.96
N GLU A 89 -14.93 0.10 15.25
CA GLU A 89 -13.90 0.71 14.40
C GLU A 89 -13.77 0.03 13.04
N VAL A 90 -13.92 -1.30 12.97
CA VAL A 90 -13.95 -2.02 11.68
C VAL A 90 -15.12 -1.54 10.83
N ASP A 91 -16.30 -1.39 11.44
CA ASP A 91 -17.51 -0.96 10.75
C ASP A 91 -17.39 0.50 10.29
N ALA A 92 -16.81 1.37 11.13
CA ALA A 92 -16.50 2.76 10.77
C ALA A 92 -15.49 2.83 9.61
N CYS A 93 -14.44 2.00 9.64
CA CYS A 93 -13.46 1.89 8.56
C CYS A 93 -14.12 1.47 7.24
N ALA A 94 -15.02 0.47 7.28
CA ALA A 94 -15.79 0.02 6.13
C ALA A 94 -16.61 1.16 5.50
N LEU A 95 -17.29 1.96 6.33
CA LEU A 95 -18.08 3.10 5.88
C LEU A 95 -17.22 4.18 5.22
N GLU A 96 -16.08 4.52 5.82
CA GLU A 96 -15.16 5.52 5.26
C GLU A 96 -14.56 5.07 3.92
N ILE A 97 -14.14 3.81 3.82
CA ILE A 97 -13.64 3.25 2.55
C ILE A 97 -14.72 3.25 1.48
N LYS A 98 -15.97 2.92 1.84
CA LYS A 98 -17.11 2.96 0.91
C LYS A 98 -17.37 4.39 0.42
N LYS A 99 -17.33 5.40 1.31
CA LYS A 99 -17.49 6.81 0.95
C LYS A 99 -16.37 7.27 0.01
N ARG A 100 -15.11 6.98 0.36
CA ARG A 100 -13.93 7.35 -0.46
C ARG A 100 -13.98 6.69 -1.84
N THR A 101 -14.33 5.41 -1.90
CA THR A 101 -14.50 4.69 -3.18
C THR A 101 -15.63 5.31 -4.01
N ALA A 102 -16.79 5.60 -3.42
CA ALA A 102 -17.91 6.24 -4.12
C ALA A 102 -17.57 7.66 -4.59
N TRP A 103 -16.76 8.40 -3.84
CA TRP A 103 -16.23 9.70 -4.27
C TRP A 103 -15.25 9.55 -5.44
N GLY A 104 -14.30 8.62 -5.35
CA GLY A 104 -13.33 8.34 -6.41
C GLY A 104 -13.99 7.92 -7.72
N VAL A 105 -15.02 7.06 -7.66
CA VAL A 105 -15.81 6.67 -8.84
C VAL A 105 -16.53 7.87 -9.44
N ARG A 106 -17.11 8.76 -8.62
CA ARG A 106 -17.77 9.98 -9.10
C ARG A 106 -16.77 10.93 -9.77
N LEU A 107 -15.59 11.10 -9.19
CA LEU A 107 -14.53 11.93 -9.76
C LEU A 107 -14.04 11.34 -11.09
N ALA A 108 -13.76 10.03 -11.14
CA ALA A 108 -13.33 9.35 -12.36
C ALA A 108 -14.35 9.49 -13.50
N LYS A 109 -15.66 9.42 -13.19
CA LYS A 109 -16.72 9.65 -14.19
C LYS A 109 -16.71 11.09 -14.72
N LYS A 110 -16.51 12.08 -13.85
CA LYS A 110 -16.43 13.50 -14.26
C LYS A 110 -15.22 13.75 -15.16
N VAL A 111 -14.04 13.26 -14.74
CA VAL A 111 -12.80 13.38 -15.52
C VAL A 111 -12.96 12.73 -16.89
N ARG A 112 -13.46 11.49 -16.97
CA ARG A 112 -13.70 10.82 -18.26
C ARG A 112 -14.67 11.56 -19.16
N LYS A 113 -15.72 12.16 -18.60
CA LYS A 113 -16.68 12.95 -19.37
C LYS A 113 -15.99 14.19 -19.94
N GLN A 114 -15.26 14.93 -19.10
CA GLN A 114 -14.52 16.10 -19.52
C GLN A 114 -13.49 15.75 -20.60
N GLU A 115 -12.71 14.69 -20.43
CA GLU A 115 -11.76 14.22 -21.45
C GLU A 115 -12.47 13.89 -22.77
N SER A 116 -13.65 13.27 -22.72
CA SER A 116 -14.44 12.99 -23.93
C SER A 116 -14.93 14.26 -24.61
N ASP A 117 -15.40 15.23 -23.83
CA ASP A 117 -15.90 16.52 -24.34
C ASP A 117 -14.73 17.32 -24.96
N ASP A 118 -13.56 17.36 -24.29
CA ASP A 118 -12.33 18.01 -24.77
C ASP A 118 -11.81 17.36 -26.07
N ILE A 119 -11.81 16.03 -26.16
CA ILE A 119 -11.44 15.31 -27.40
C ILE A 119 -12.39 15.66 -28.55
N THR A 120 -13.67 15.85 -28.26
CA THR A 120 -14.67 16.18 -29.28
C THR A 120 -14.45 17.60 -29.80
N SER A 121 -14.25 18.58 -28.90
CA SER A 121 -13.90 19.95 -29.26
C SER A 121 -12.62 20.02 -30.11
N LEU A 122 -11.57 19.31 -29.70
CA LEU A 122 -10.31 19.28 -30.45
C LEU A 122 -10.47 18.67 -31.85
N LYS A 123 -11.36 17.69 -32.02
CA LYS A 123 -11.65 17.11 -33.35
C LYS A 123 -12.35 18.11 -34.26
N GLU A 124 -13.26 18.92 -33.72
CA GLU A 124 -13.95 19.98 -34.45
C GLU A 124 -12.95 21.07 -34.89
N GLU A 125 -12.11 21.56 -33.98
CA GLU A 125 -11.07 22.55 -34.29
C GLU A 125 -10.08 22.04 -35.36
N VAL A 126 -9.66 20.76 -35.27
CA VAL A 126 -8.79 20.15 -36.29
C VAL A 126 -9.49 20.02 -37.64
N ALA A 127 -10.80 19.76 -37.66
CA ALA A 127 -11.57 19.71 -38.90
C ALA A 127 -11.67 21.10 -39.55
N GLU A 128 -11.95 22.14 -38.76
CA GLU A 128 -11.98 23.52 -39.24
C GLU A 128 -10.61 23.97 -39.78
N LEU A 129 -9.53 23.67 -39.06
CA LEU A 129 -8.17 23.99 -39.51
C LEU A 129 -7.81 23.27 -40.82
N LYS A 130 -8.25 22.02 -41.00
CA LYS A 130 -8.07 21.29 -42.26
C LYS A 130 -8.82 21.94 -43.41
N GLU A 131 -10.09 22.34 -43.20
CA GLU A 131 -10.88 23.02 -44.22
C GLU A 131 -10.26 24.38 -44.60
N MET A 132 -9.76 25.15 -43.63
CA MET A 132 -9.04 26.39 -43.89
C MET A 132 -7.75 26.16 -44.70
N LEU A 133 -7.01 25.09 -44.40
CA LEU A 133 -5.79 24.73 -45.11
C LEU A 133 -6.08 24.32 -46.56
N GLU A 134 -7.11 23.52 -46.79
CA GLU A 134 -7.54 23.10 -48.13
C GLU A 134 -7.92 24.32 -48.99
N LYS A 135 -8.77 25.22 -48.46
CA LYS A 135 -9.12 26.48 -49.15
C LYS A 135 -7.89 27.34 -49.45
N ALA A 136 -6.93 27.43 -48.53
CA ALA A 136 -5.71 28.19 -48.74
C ALA A 136 -4.79 27.58 -49.81
N LEU A 137 -4.77 26.25 -49.93
CA LEU A 137 -4.02 25.53 -50.96
C LEU A 137 -4.67 25.67 -52.34
N GLU A 138 -5.99 25.58 -52.44
CA GLU A 138 -6.74 25.81 -53.67
C GLU A 138 -6.49 27.23 -54.23
N VAL A 139 -6.60 28.26 -53.38
CA VAL A 139 -6.35 29.66 -53.77
C VAL A 139 -4.90 29.90 -54.22
N LYS A 140 -3.92 29.14 -53.70
CA LYS A 140 -2.54 29.20 -54.19
C LYS A 140 -2.38 28.52 -55.55
N SER A 141 -3.07 27.40 -55.78
CA SER A 141 -3.00 26.67 -57.05
C SER A 141 -3.62 27.41 -58.23
N GLU A 142 -4.64 28.25 -58.01
CA GLU A 142 -5.26 29.09 -59.05
C GLU A 142 -4.46 30.35 -59.41
N LYS A 143 -3.50 30.76 -58.57
CA LYS A 143 -2.66 31.96 -58.77
C LYS A 143 -1.29 31.66 -59.36
N THR A 144 -1.04 30.41 -59.78
CA THR A 144 0.20 29.98 -60.43
C THR A 144 -0.09 29.58 -61.86
#